data_AF-A0A1K2IWC4-F1
#
_entry.id   AF-A0A1K2IWC4-F1
#
_cell.length_a   1.000
_cell.length_b   1.000
_cell.length_c   1.000
_cell.angle_alpha   90.00
_cell.angle_beta   90.00
_cell.angle_gamma   90.00
#
_symmetry.space_group_name_H-M   'P 1'
#
loop_
_entity.id
_entity.type
_entity.pdbx_description
1 polymer ?
#
loop_
_entity_poly.entity_id
_entity_poly.type
_entity_poly.pdbx_seq_one_letter_code
_entity_poly.pdbx_strand_id
1 'polypeptide(L)'
;MIYADDFFKPTNTLPLDPLVQLIDNETGENAFYVKCGTSTNLVDDGVIYRKSVNTFYKRQIDNGVNVKWFGAKGDGIIDDTYALKEAMQKVYNLSVPISPTLGWRNPMKLVIPAGKYKITANLLDTSMDSARFIFEGDGWQNTEIIYEPLNSNEFMFNNDKIIGFTTFEGIQFTSKNKGKFMNLVGGAPGNAQAIIFEKCFFEGFNQIISCNGLDMTSEVTFTDCKIKGGDTSAVYFNLANDQGVNWRFYGTDIEGFTGVLFDFIEGQTIYYYQGSIMPGEGGTVIRINSAANPDTFGGGTQPHISFWGPRFELLNGAKLIQVFNKSVNFVFKFDSCGMGGSTIKNGLPVIETKGKGTIIFDTCSNWYNYKISHDIDNGEDYLSPLRIIFRNIAPTLDQINQSVCNVVGNISSYPIYIFENCNTNSWYRPWKKAAQNSPYGWNISKHISGVNANSDGVYLPSVSLQTTVKINLNIPDQYITAKKIIFKKAADIGEYYDQVHHIKIYDKTETILLAEGDFDTNKGLILNDPRPPMLHTADNYVIYLTPTIFYGDTLLIGINLISEY
;
A
#
# COMPACT_ATOMS: atom_id res chain seq x y z
N MET A 1 50.46 18.58 -22.64
CA MET A 1 49.50 17.53 -22.23
C MET A 1 49.50 16.48 -23.31
N ILE A 2 49.57 15.20 -22.96
CA ILE A 2 49.55 14.10 -23.92
C ILE A 2 48.18 13.45 -23.85
N TYR A 3 47.48 13.35 -24.98
CA TYR A 3 46.22 12.63 -25.07
C TYR A 3 46.47 11.12 -25.00
N ALA A 4 45.54 10.38 -24.41
CA ALA A 4 45.66 8.94 -24.24
C ALA A 4 45.87 8.24 -25.60
N ASP A 5 45.11 8.63 -26.63
CA ASP A 5 45.26 8.05 -27.97
C ASP A 5 46.61 8.32 -28.61
N ASP A 6 47.27 9.43 -28.29
CA ASP A 6 48.62 9.68 -28.79
C ASP A 6 49.65 8.77 -28.11
N PHE A 7 49.53 8.57 -26.80
CA PHE A 7 50.41 7.69 -26.04
C PHE A 7 50.20 6.21 -26.39
N PHE A 8 48.97 5.78 -26.66
CA PHE A 8 48.65 4.38 -26.94
C PHE A 8 48.72 4.00 -28.44
N LYS A 9 49.15 4.92 -29.32
CA LYS A 9 49.44 4.56 -30.72
C LYS A 9 50.55 3.50 -30.80
N PRO A 10 50.47 2.55 -31.75
CA PRO A 10 51.55 1.57 -31.98
C PRO A 10 52.90 2.21 -32.33
N THR A 11 52.89 3.44 -32.84
CA THR A 11 54.06 4.24 -33.21
C THR A 11 54.51 5.22 -32.12
N ASN A 12 54.01 5.10 -30.89
CA ASN A 12 54.40 5.96 -29.79
C ASN A 12 55.93 5.92 -29.56
N THR A 13 56.54 7.11 -29.43
CA THR A 13 57.97 7.29 -29.14
C THR A 13 58.22 7.88 -27.76
N LEU A 14 57.16 8.18 -27.00
CA LEU A 14 57.25 8.72 -25.65
C LEU A 14 57.75 7.66 -24.65
N PRO A 15 58.40 8.07 -23.54
CA PRO A 15 58.85 7.16 -22.49
C PRO A 15 57.73 6.27 -21.93
N LEU A 16 58.02 4.98 -21.74
CA LEU A 16 57.09 3.97 -21.19
C LEU A 16 57.24 3.84 -19.66
N ASP A 17 56.97 4.94 -18.96
CA ASP A 17 57.10 5.08 -17.50
C ASP A 17 56.12 4.17 -16.74
N PRO A 18 56.43 3.76 -15.49
CA PRO A 18 55.54 2.87 -14.72
C PRO A 18 54.15 3.44 -14.41
N LEU A 19 54.04 4.77 -14.34
CA LEU A 19 52.81 5.51 -14.12
C LEU A 19 52.80 6.67 -15.11
N VAL A 20 51.73 6.81 -15.89
CA VAL A 20 51.56 7.93 -16.81
C VAL A 20 50.25 8.65 -16.53
N GLN A 21 50.30 9.98 -16.55
CA GLN A 21 49.12 10.85 -16.50
C GLN A 21 48.85 11.37 -17.92
N LEU A 22 47.67 11.05 -18.44
CA LEU A 22 47.25 11.37 -19.80
C LEU A 22 45.92 12.13 -19.75
N ILE A 23 45.51 12.70 -20.89
CA ILE A 23 44.18 13.29 -21.06
C ILE A 23 43.30 12.31 -21.81
N ASP A 24 42.17 11.95 -21.20
CA ASP A 24 41.15 11.12 -21.82
C ASP A 24 40.60 11.83 -23.07
N ASN A 25 40.57 11.12 -24.20
CA ASN A 25 40.17 11.68 -25.48
C ASN A 25 38.68 12.01 -25.54
N GLU A 26 37.84 11.28 -24.81
CA GLU A 26 36.38 11.46 -24.81
C GLU A 26 35.95 12.48 -23.75
N THR A 27 36.53 12.44 -22.55
CA THR A 27 36.10 13.30 -21.43
C THR A 27 36.95 14.55 -21.23
N GLY A 28 38.19 14.58 -21.74
CA GLY A 28 39.14 15.64 -21.46
C GLY A 28 39.69 15.64 -20.01
N GLU A 29 39.34 14.63 -19.22
CA GLU A 29 39.79 14.50 -17.82
C GLU A 29 41.22 13.95 -17.75
N ASN A 30 41.89 14.22 -16.63
CA ASN A 30 43.16 13.54 -16.32
C ASN A 30 42.88 12.05 -16.04
N ALA A 31 43.57 11.17 -16.75
CA ALA A 31 43.53 9.74 -16.57
C ALA A 31 44.92 9.22 -16.18
N PHE A 32 44.99 8.47 -15.09
CA PHE A 32 46.23 7.82 -14.65
C PHE A 32 46.23 6.37 -15.10
N TYR A 33 47.36 5.93 -15.67
CA TYR A 33 47.56 4.58 -16.18
C TYR A 33 48.80 3.97 -15.55
N VAL A 34 48.64 2.80 -14.93
CA VAL A 34 49.73 2.04 -14.32
C VAL A 34 50.16 0.94 -15.27
N LYS A 35 51.46 0.83 -15.51
CA LYS A 35 52.07 -0.20 -16.34
C LYS A 35 51.78 -1.59 -15.76
N CYS A 36 51.20 -2.46 -16.57
CA CYS A 36 50.97 -3.85 -16.24
C CYS A 36 52.27 -4.65 -16.38
N GLY A 37 52.41 -5.73 -15.59
CA GLY A 37 53.43 -6.76 -15.84
C GLY A 37 53.19 -7.49 -17.18
N THR A 38 54.09 -8.40 -17.54
CA THR A 38 54.08 -9.16 -18.82
C THR A 38 52.97 -10.22 -18.90
N SER A 39 51.79 -9.97 -18.34
CA SER A 39 50.66 -10.89 -18.40
C SER A 39 50.25 -11.12 -19.86
N THR A 40 50.21 -12.37 -20.29
CA THR A 40 49.98 -12.78 -21.68
C THR A 40 48.52 -12.71 -22.11
N ASN A 41 47.58 -12.49 -21.17
CA ASN A 41 46.15 -12.61 -21.41
C ASN A 41 45.41 -11.26 -21.35
N LEU A 42 46.14 -10.14 -21.34
CA LEU A 42 45.52 -8.81 -21.43
C LEU A 42 45.15 -8.49 -22.88
N VAL A 43 43.94 -7.99 -23.06
CA VAL A 43 43.42 -7.51 -24.34
C VAL A 43 43.31 -5.99 -24.25
N ASP A 44 43.70 -5.31 -25.32
CA ASP A 44 43.50 -3.86 -25.43
C ASP A 44 42.00 -3.62 -25.67
N ASP A 45 41.34 -2.98 -24.71
CA ASP A 45 39.93 -2.64 -24.78
C ASP A 45 39.69 -1.16 -25.11
N GLY A 46 40.75 -0.42 -25.44
CA GLY A 46 40.71 0.99 -25.79
C GLY A 46 40.48 1.94 -24.61
N VAL A 47 40.17 1.44 -23.41
CA VAL A 47 39.69 2.28 -22.29
C VAL A 47 40.38 1.96 -20.96
N ILE A 48 40.17 0.76 -20.42
CA ILE A 48 40.69 0.30 -19.13
C ILE A 48 42.05 -0.34 -19.30
N TYR A 49 42.18 -1.29 -20.21
CA TYR A 49 43.46 -1.89 -20.57
C TYR A 49 43.85 -1.39 -21.95
N ARG A 50 44.96 -0.65 -22.02
CA ARG A 50 45.45 -0.07 -23.28
C ARG A 50 46.89 -0.50 -23.53
N LYS A 51 47.22 -0.78 -24.79
CA LYS A 51 48.55 -1.25 -25.21
C LYS A 51 49.29 -0.12 -25.91
N SER A 52 50.44 0.27 -25.35
CA SER A 52 51.40 1.14 -26.04
C SER A 52 52.59 0.31 -26.48
N VAL A 53 52.84 0.24 -27.78
CA VAL A 53 53.86 -0.63 -28.40
C VAL A 53 53.65 -2.09 -27.96
N ASN A 54 54.48 -2.62 -27.05
CA ASN A 54 54.40 -3.98 -26.51
C ASN A 54 54.10 -4.03 -25.00
N THR A 55 53.68 -2.90 -24.41
CA THR A 55 53.42 -2.76 -22.98
C THR A 55 51.95 -2.45 -22.74
N PHE A 56 51.31 -3.22 -21.86
CA PHE A 56 49.96 -2.92 -21.39
C PHE A 56 49.98 -1.96 -20.21
N TYR A 57 48.98 -1.11 -20.15
CA TYR A 57 48.67 -0.25 -19.03
C TYR A 57 47.24 -0.47 -18.59
N LYS A 58 46.99 -0.33 -17.29
CA LYS A 58 45.65 -0.34 -16.70
C LYS A 58 45.31 1.04 -16.18
N ARG A 59 44.15 1.56 -16.56
CA ARG A 59 43.57 2.79 -16.00
C ARG A 59 43.35 2.62 -14.49
N GLN A 60 43.77 3.61 -13.69
CA GLN A 60 43.39 3.68 -12.28
C GLN A 60 41.92 4.12 -12.18
N ILE A 61 41.17 3.40 -11.35
CA ILE A 61 39.73 3.57 -11.19
C ILE A 61 39.48 3.82 -9.71
N ASP A 62 39.39 5.09 -9.32
CA ASP A 62 39.22 5.47 -7.91
C ASP A 62 37.73 5.61 -7.54
N ASN A 63 36.92 6.17 -8.44
CA ASN A 63 35.52 6.54 -8.19
C ASN A 63 34.52 5.84 -9.11
N GLY A 64 34.84 4.63 -9.60
CA GLY A 64 33.98 3.89 -10.51
C GLY A 64 34.24 4.15 -12.00
N VAL A 65 33.47 3.50 -12.84
CA VAL A 65 33.62 3.53 -14.31
C VAL A 65 32.68 4.57 -14.89
N ASN A 66 33.23 5.57 -15.59
CA ASN A 66 32.44 6.62 -16.23
C ASN A 66 31.93 6.16 -17.61
N VAL A 67 30.63 6.30 -17.86
CA VAL A 67 30.00 5.91 -19.14
C VAL A 67 30.59 6.67 -20.34
N LYS A 68 31.07 7.90 -20.15
CA LYS A 68 31.65 8.71 -21.23
C LYS A 68 32.96 8.13 -21.77
N TRP A 69 33.68 7.32 -20.98
CA TRP A 69 34.88 6.63 -21.47
C TRP A 69 34.58 5.60 -22.56
N PHE A 70 33.31 5.21 -22.74
CA PHE A 70 32.83 4.27 -23.75
C PHE A 70 32.09 4.97 -24.90
N GLY A 71 32.23 6.29 -24.99
CA GLY A 71 31.68 7.10 -26.07
C GLY A 71 30.27 7.64 -25.83
N ALA A 72 29.70 7.47 -24.62
CA ALA A 72 28.42 8.08 -24.28
C ALA A 72 28.52 9.61 -24.37
N LYS A 73 27.62 10.24 -25.10
CA LYS A 73 27.63 11.67 -25.39
C LYS A 73 26.81 12.46 -24.37
N GLY A 74 25.64 11.95 -23.97
CA GLY A 74 24.81 12.63 -22.98
C GLY A 74 24.24 13.96 -23.49
N ASP A 75 23.96 14.06 -24.80
CA ASP A 75 23.42 15.27 -25.45
C ASP A 75 21.91 15.20 -25.73
N GLY A 76 21.28 14.06 -25.45
CA GLY A 76 19.86 13.78 -25.65
C GLY A 76 19.47 13.50 -27.09
N ILE A 77 20.45 13.42 -28.00
CA ILE A 77 20.25 13.26 -29.45
C ILE A 77 20.86 11.93 -29.91
N ILE A 78 22.12 11.70 -29.58
CA ILE A 78 22.84 10.48 -29.95
C ILE A 78 22.35 9.34 -29.07
N ASP A 79 22.18 8.16 -29.68
CA ASP A 79 21.81 6.96 -28.95
C ASP A 79 23.01 6.40 -28.18
N ASP A 80 22.98 6.57 -26.86
CA ASP A 80 24.01 6.16 -25.92
C ASP A 80 23.87 4.70 -25.47
N THR A 81 22.89 3.94 -26.00
CA THR A 81 22.59 2.56 -25.55
C THR A 81 23.83 1.67 -25.54
N TYR A 82 24.62 1.68 -26.63
CA TYR A 82 25.79 0.82 -26.74
C TYR A 82 26.89 1.21 -25.74
N ALA A 83 27.15 2.51 -25.59
CA ALA A 83 28.17 3.01 -24.67
C ALA A 83 27.82 2.66 -23.21
N LEU A 84 26.55 2.80 -22.81
CA LEU A 84 26.10 2.42 -21.47
C LEU A 84 26.24 0.90 -21.24
N LYS A 85 25.87 0.07 -22.23
CA LYS A 85 26.03 -1.40 -22.16
C LYS A 85 27.48 -1.81 -22.00
N GLU A 86 28.38 -1.26 -22.80
CA GLU A 86 29.81 -1.57 -22.74
C GLU A 86 30.40 -1.16 -21.39
N ALA A 87 30.01 0.01 -20.87
CA ALA A 87 30.43 0.46 -19.54
C ALA A 87 29.92 -0.49 -18.44
N MET A 88 28.65 -0.91 -18.48
CA MET A 88 28.07 -1.88 -17.56
C MET A 88 28.78 -3.23 -17.61
N GLN A 89 29.05 -3.74 -18.82
CA GLN A 89 29.79 -4.99 -19.01
C GLN A 89 31.21 -4.89 -18.45
N LYS A 90 31.86 -3.73 -18.60
CA LYS A 90 33.18 -3.50 -18.01
C LYS A 90 33.13 -3.49 -16.49
N VAL A 91 32.16 -2.79 -15.90
CA VAL A 91 31.93 -2.79 -14.45
C VAL A 91 31.70 -4.21 -13.94
N TYR A 92 30.88 -5.00 -14.63
CA TYR A 92 30.65 -6.40 -14.32
C TYR A 92 31.95 -7.22 -14.33
N ASN A 93 32.75 -7.10 -15.39
CA ASN A 93 34.00 -7.84 -15.54
C ASN A 93 35.08 -7.43 -14.52
N LEU A 94 35.05 -6.18 -14.06
CA LEU A 94 35.94 -5.68 -13.01
C LEU A 94 35.48 -6.07 -11.60
N SER A 95 34.18 -6.35 -11.41
CA SER A 95 33.64 -6.76 -10.13
C SER A 95 34.07 -8.19 -9.74
N VAL A 96 34.60 -8.33 -8.53
CA VAL A 96 35.11 -9.60 -7.99
C VAL A 96 33.95 -10.41 -7.40
N PRO A 97 33.80 -11.71 -7.70
CA PRO A 97 32.84 -12.58 -7.02
C PRO A 97 33.02 -12.54 -5.50
N ILE A 98 31.92 -12.44 -4.75
CA ILE A 98 31.95 -12.41 -3.27
C ILE A 98 32.43 -13.76 -2.71
N SER A 99 32.09 -14.84 -3.40
CA SER A 99 32.58 -16.18 -3.11
C SER A 99 32.80 -16.94 -4.42
N PRO A 100 33.79 -17.84 -4.49
CA PRO A 100 33.94 -18.78 -5.61
C PRO A 100 32.71 -19.68 -5.82
N THR A 101 31.85 -19.82 -4.81
CA THR A 101 30.68 -20.71 -4.81
C THR A 101 29.34 -19.98 -4.73
N LEU A 102 29.31 -18.68 -4.43
CA LEU A 102 28.09 -17.87 -4.38
C LEU A 102 28.12 -16.87 -5.54
N GLY A 103 27.12 -16.94 -6.41
CA GLY A 103 27.11 -16.26 -7.72
C GLY A 103 27.17 -14.73 -7.69
N TRP A 104 26.93 -14.08 -6.55
CA TRP A 104 26.92 -12.63 -6.46
C TRP A 104 28.31 -11.99 -6.46
N ARG A 105 28.44 -10.83 -7.12
CA ARG A 105 29.69 -10.06 -7.20
C ARG A 105 29.68 -8.84 -6.29
N ASN A 106 30.86 -8.31 -5.92
CA ASN A 106 30.95 -7.05 -5.17
C ASN A 106 30.33 -5.92 -6.00
N PRO A 107 29.54 -5.02 -5.38
CA PRO A 107 28.98 -3.89 -6.11
C PRO A 107 30.10 -2.99 -6.62
N MET A 108 30.00 -2.58 -7.88
CA MET A 108 30.92 -1.62 -8.46
C MET A 108 30.13 -0.48 -9.11
N LYS A 109 30.67 0.72 -8.97
CA LYS A 109 30.01 1.96 -9.35
C LYS A 109 30.15 2.22 -10.86
N LEU A 110 29.02 2.51 -11.49
CA LEU A 110 28.90 3.07 -12.83
C LEU A 110 28.50 4.56 -12.68
N VAL A 111 29.41 5.44 -13.06
CA VAL A 111 29.21 6.90 -12.98
C VAL A 111 28.58 7.39 -14.28
N ILE A 112 27.47 8.12 -14.14
CA ILE A 112 26.70 8.73 -15.22
C ILE A 112 26.70 10.24 -15.00
N PRO A 113 27.74 10.96 -15.50
CA PRO A 113 27.88 12.39 -15.26
C PRO A 113 26.67 13.20 -15.74
N ALA A 114 26.64 14.49 -15.42
CA ALA A 114 25.63 15.41 -15.93
C ALA A 114 25.50 15.34 -17.46
N GLY A 115 24.25 15.26 -17.93
CA GLY A 115 23.91 15.05 -19.32
C GLY A 115 22.54 14.41 -19.51
N LYS A 116 22.12 14.32 -20.77
CA LYS A 116 20.90 13.66 -21.20
C LYS A 116 21.24 12.46 -22.07
N TYR A 117 21.05 11.25 -21.57
CA TYR A 117 21.49 10.03 -22.23
C TYR A 117 20.30 9.38 -22.90
N LYS A 118 20.20 9.50 -24.23
CA LYS A 118 19.15 8.83 -24.98
C LYS A 118 19.49 7.36 -25.12
N ILE A 119 18.54 6.48 -24.82
CA ILE A 119 18.65 5.04 -25.07
C ILE A 119 17.39 4.52 -25.74
N THR A 120 17.53 3.52 -26.60
CA THR A 120 16.43 2.97 -27.42
C THR A 120 16.16 1.50 -27.17
N ALA A 121 16.97 0.84 -26.33
CA ALA A 121 16.80 -0.57 -26.01
C ALA A 121 17.14 -0.89 -24.54
N ASN A 122 16.75 -2.10 -24.11
CA ASN A 122 17.10 -2.68 -22.82
C ASN A 122 18.61 -2.62 -22.56
N LEU A 123 19.03 -2.19 -21.37
CA LEU A 123 20.43 -2.04 -20.96
C LEU A 123 21.07 -3.32 -20.41
N LEU A 124 20.27 -4.32 -20.00
CA LEU A 124 20.81 -5.57 -19.46
C LEU A 124 21.17 -6.56 -20.55
N ASP A 125 22.35 -7.17 -20.44
CA ASP A 125 22.84 -8.25 -21.31
C ASP A 125 22.79 -9.57 -20.55
N THR A 126 22.37 -10.65 -21.24
CA THR A 126 22.22 -11.98 -20.65
C THR A 126 23.55 -12.67 -20.33
N SER A 127 24.67 -12.12 -20.82
CA SER A 127 26.01 -12.56 -20.44
C SER A 127 26.43 -12.13 -19.03
N MET A 128 25.70 -11.18 -18.42
CA MET A 128 25.86 -10.83 -17.01
C MET A 128 25.04 -11.79 -16.14
N ASP A 129 25.70 -12.43 -15.17
CA ASP A 129 25.04 -13.26 -14.17
C ASP A 129 25.29 -12.69 -12.77
N SER A 130 24.19 -12.48 -12.02
CA SER A 130 24.22 -12.08 -10.62
C SER A 130 25.04 -10.80 -10.37
N ALA A 131 24.86 -9.83 -11.27
CA ALA A 131 25.57 -8.56 -11.23
C ALA A 131 25.01 -7.65 -10.12
N ARG A 132 25.90 -6.82 -9.56
CA ARG A 132 25.57 -5.80 -8.56
C ARG A 132 26.15 -4.46 -9.00
N PHE A 133 25.29 -3.47 -9.19
CA PHE A 133 25.70 -2.15 -9.67
C PHE A 133 25.34 -1.05 -8.66
N ILE A 134 26.13 0.02 -8.69
CA ILE A 134 25.72 1.33 -8.16
C ILE A 134 25.69 2.27 -9.36
N PHE A 135 24.51 2.59 -9.87
CA PHE A 135 24.32 3.61 -10.90
C PHE A 135 24.26 4.97 -10.21
N GLU A 136 25.27 5.81 -10.42
CA GLU A 136 25.37 7.11 -9.76
C GLU A 136 25.32 8.24 -10.79
N GLY A 137 24.33 9.13 -10.66
CA GLY A 137 24.22 10.38 -11.41
C GLY A 137 24.65 11.60 -10.60
N ASP A 138 24.77 12.75 -11.27
CA ASP A 138 25.13 14.04 -10.64
C ASP A 138 23.91 14.76 -10.02
N GLY A 139 22.90 13.98 -9.62
CA GLY A 139 21.59 14.45 -9.16
C GLY A 139 20.54 14.44 -10.28
N TRP A 140 19.30 14.12 -9.94
CA TRP A 140 18.24 13.86 -10.93
C TRP A 140 17.92 15.06 -11.84
N GLN A 141 18.25 16.29 -11.41
CA GLN A 141 18.10 17.50 -12.24
C GLN A 141 19.22 17.68 -13.27
N ASN A 142 20.36 17.01 -13.08
CA ASN A 142 21.55 17.16 -13.91
C ASN A 142 21.81 15.94 -14.80
N THR A 143 21.44 14.74 -14.34
CA THR A 143 21.59 13.48 -15.07
C THR A 143 20.22 12.90 -15.41
N GLU A 144 19.91 12.84 -16.71
CA GLU A 144 18.67 12.28 -17.25
C GLU A 144 18.98 11.12 -18.21
N ILE A 145 18.34 9.95 -18.03
CA ILE A 145 18.32 8.86 -19.00
C ILE A 145 16.95 8.88 -19.69
N ILE A 146 16.95 9.11 -21.00
CA ILE A 146 15.75 9.22 -21.84
C ILE A 146 15.56 7.89 -22.60
N TYR A 147 14.54 7.14 -22.23
CA TYR A 147 14.16 5.90 -22.90
C TYR A 147 13.17 6.13 -24.02
N GLU A 148 13.57 5.79 -25.24
CA GLU A 148 12.74 5.84 -26.44
C GLU A 148 12.56 4.43 -27.03
N PRO A 149 11.84 3.50 -26.35
CA PRO A 149 11.63 2.16 -26.87
C PRO A 149 10.83 2.17 -28.17
N LEU A 150 10.98 1.09 -28.94
CA LEU A 150 10.21 0.88 -30.16
C LEU A 150 8.72 0.65 -29.86
N ASN A 151 8.41 0.05 -28.70
CA ASN A 151 7.04 -0.14 -28.23
C ASN A 151 6.91 -0.02 -26.71
N SER A 152 5.71 0.29 -26.23
CA SER A 152 5.42 0.51 -24.80
C SER A 152 5.55 -0.74 -23.92
N ASN A 153 5.76 -1.93 -24.49
CA ASN A 153 5.92 -3.17 -23.72
C ASN A 153 7.37 -3.50 -23.39
N GLU A 154 8.34 -2.80 -23.98
CA GLU A 154 9.76 -3.02 -23.74
C GLU A 154 10.21 -2.44 -22.39
N PHE A 155 11.11 -3.17 -21.73
CA PHE A 155 11.71 -2.77 -20.47
C PHE A 155 13.09 -2.13 -20.69
N MET A 156 13.36 -0.99 -20.05
CA MET A 156 14.70 -0.40 -19.99
C MET A 156 15.68 -1.35 -19.29
N PHE A 157 15.22 -2.02 -18.23
CA PHE A 157 15.94 -3.04 -17.49
C PHE A 157 15.10 -4.33 -17.46
N ASN A 158 15.30 -5.21 -18.42
CA ASN A 158 14.70 -6.54 -18.39
C ASN A 158 15.50 -7.47 -17.46
N ASN A 159 15.23 -7.39 -16.16
CA ASN A 159 15.96 -8.14 -15.14
C ASN A 159 15.37 -9.55 -14.96
N ASP A 160 15.73 -10.45 -15.86
CA ASP A 160 15.49 -11.90 -15.72
C ASP A 160 16.64 -12.55 -14.93
N LYS A 161 16.72 -12.22 -13.64
CA LYS A 161 17.76 -12.71 -12.70
C LYS A 161 19.19 -12.22 -12.99
N ILE A 162 19.35 -11.20 -13.82
CA ILE A 162 20.65 -10.65 -14.24
C ILE A 162 21.28 -9.81 -13.14
N ILE A 163 20.48 -8.96 -12.48
CA ILE A 163 20.93 -8.03 -11.44
C ILE A 163 20.17 -8.25 -10.13
N GLY A 164 20.84 -7.93 -9.03
CA GLY A 164 20.30 -7.85 -7.68
C GLY A 164 21.20 -6.97 -6.82
N PHE A 165 20.78 -6.63 -5.60
CA PHE A 165 21.57 -5.79 -4.68
C PHE A 165 22.12 -4.52 -5.37
N THR A 166 21.29 -3.90 -6.20
CA THR A 166 21.66 -2.83 -7.12
C THR A 166 21.04 -1.53 -6.64
N THR A 167 21.83 -0.45 -6.68
CA THR A 167 21.41 0.90 -6.28
C THR A 167 21.41 1.83 -7.49
N PHE A 168 20.37 2.66 -7.60
CA PHE A 168 20.28 3.77 -8.52
C PHE A 168 20.20 5.05 -7.70
N GLU A 169 21.12 5.99 -7.90
CA GLU A 169 21.21 7.22 -7.11
C GLU A 169 21.28 8.45 -8.02
N GLY A 170 20.43 9.44 -7.74
CA GLY A 170 20.57 10.78 -8.32
C GLY A 170 20.39 10.83 -9.83
N ILE A 171 19.48 10.03 -10.39
CA ILE A 171 19.20 9.96 -11.83
C ILE A 171 17.73 10.23 -12.10
N GLN A 172 17.43 11.05 -13.11
CA GLN A 172 16.10 11.10 -13.72
C GLN A 172 16.00 10.05 -14.82
N PHE A 173 14.92 9.28 -14.82
CA PHE A 173 14.52 8.37 -15.88
C PHE A 173 13.26 8.91 -16.52
N THR A 174 13.31 9.18 -17.82
CA THR A 174 12.17 9.65 -18.61
C THR A 174 11.86 8.59 -19.67
N SER A 175 10.60 8.20 -19.83
CA SER A 175 10.19 7.41 -20.99
C SER A 175 9.38 8.23 -21.99
N LYS A 176 9.87 8.30 -23.23
CA LYS A 176 9.09 8.75 -24.38
C LYS A 176 8.57 7.49 -25.07
N ASN A 177 7.27 7.42 -25.37
CA ASN A 177 6.55 6.21 -25.81
C ASN A 177 6.12 5.24 -24.71
N LYS A 178 6.08 5.70 -23.45
CA LYS A 178 5.41 4.98 -22.35
C LYS A 178 5.94 3.55 -22.17
N GLY A 179 7.25 3.38 -22.26
CA GLY A 179 7.91 2.12 -21.98
C GLY A 179 7.77 1.70 -20.52
N LYS A 180 8.45 0.62 -20.20
CA LYS A 180 8.52 0.07 -18.85
C LYS A 180 9.94 0.23 -18.31
N PHE A 181 10.07 0.53 -17.03
CA PHE A 181 11.39 0.73 -16.44
C PHE A 181 12.06 -0.63 -16.15
N MET A 182 11.51 -1.45 -15.26
CA MET A 182 12.14 -2.71 -14.85
C MET A 182 11.18 -3.89 -14.83
N ASN A 183 11.57 -5.00 -15.46
CA ASN A 183 10.99 -6.32 -15.23
C ASN A 183 11.81 -6.98 -14.13
N LEU A 184 11.26 -7.12 -12.94
CA LEU A 184 11.93 -7.68 -11.78
C LEU A 184 11.47 -9.13 -11.58
N VAL A 185 12.26 -10.07 -12.11
CA VAL A 185 12.09 -11.51 -11.86
C VAL A 185 13.11 -11.92 -10.79
N GLY A 186 12.60 -12.53 -9.72
CA GLY A 186 13.39 -12.95 -8.56
C GLY A 186 14.59 -13.83 -8.90
N GLY A 187 15.60 -13.86 -8.02
CA GLY A 187 16.84 -14.63 -8.21
C GLY A 187 16.62 -16.11 -7.91
N ALA A 188 17.64 -16.96 -8.10
CA ALA A 188 17.53 -18.38 -7.72
C ALA A 188 16.98 -18.55 -6.28
N PRO A 189 16.19 -19.62 -6.00
CA PRO A 189 15.51 -19.83 -4.72
C PRO A 189 16.42 -19.56 -3.51
N GLY A 190 15.93 -18.75 -2.58
CA GLY A 190 16.62 -18.45 -1.31
C GLY A 190 17.51 -17.19 -1.27
N ASN A 191 17.60 -16.42 -2.36
CA ASN A 191 18.38 -15.17 -2.37
C ASN A 191 17.49 -13.92 -2.40
N ALA A 192 17.61 -13.06 -1.40
CA ALA A 192 16.93 -11.76 -1.39
C ALA A 192 17.42 -10.89 -2.54
N GLN A 193 16.59 -9.98 -3.04
CA GLN A 193 16.92 -9.09 -4.14
C GLN A 193 16.74 -7.62 -3.74
N ALA A 194 17.72 -7.04 -3.04
CA ALA A 194 17.65 -5.62 -2.72
C ALA A 194 17.80 -4.77 -4.00
N ILE A 195 16.79 -3.97 -4.35
CA ILE A 195 16.89 -2.94 -5.38
C ILE A 195 16.58 -1.60 -4.73
N ILE A 196 17.51 -0.67 -4.81
CA ILE A 196 17.43 0.61 -4.08
C ILE A 196 17.42 1.76 -5.09
N PHE A 197 16.51 2.69 -4.90
CA PHE A 197 16.41 3.95 -5.65
C PHE A 197 16.53 5.10 -4.65
N GLU A 198 17.53 5.96 -4.82
CA GLU A 198 17.77 7.11 -3.94
C GLU A 198 17.79 8.39 -4.76
N LYS A 199 16.92 9.35 -4.41
CA LYS A 199 16.84 10.66 -5.09
C LYS A 199 16.67 10.52 -6.61
N CYS A 200 15.93 9.51 -7.04
CA CYS A 200 15.62 9.27 -8.44
C CYS A 200 14.30 9.95 -8.83
N PHE A 201 14.18 10.35 -10.09
CA PHE A 201 12.93 10.87 -10.65
C PHE A 201 12.46 10.01 -11.82
N PHE A 202 11.25 9.46 -11.75
CA PHE A 202 10.63 8.70 -12.83
C PHE A 202 9.52 9.51 -13.51
N GLU A 203 9.59 9.66 -14.83
CA GLU A 203 8.56 10.37 -15.60
C GLU A 203 8.15 9.60 -16.86
N GLY A 204 6.84 9.53 -17.11
CA GLY A 204 6.29 9.06 -18.40
C GLY A 204 6.28 7.55 -18.62
N PHE A 205 6.67 6.74 -17.64
CA PHE A 205 6.57 5.27 -17.73
C PHE A 205 5.13 4.78 -17.59
N ASN A 206 4.77 3.73 -18.34
CA ASN A 206 3.54 2.98 -18.08
C ASN A 206 3.68 2.02 -16.90
N GLN A 207 4.91 1.60 -16.60
CA GLN A 207 5.20 0.68 -15.52
C GLN A 207 6.61 0.94 -15.00
N ILE A 208 6.77 1.06 -13.69
CA ILE A 208 8.08 1.26 -13.06
C ILE A 208 8.67 -0.11 -12.73
N ILE A 209 7.96 -0.93 -11.95
CA ILE A 209 8.38 -2.30 -11.67
C ILE A 209 7.25 -3.26 -12.02
N SER A 210 7.58 -4.23 -12.86
CA SER A 210 6.80 -5.45 -13.01
C SER A 210 7.44 -6.54 -12.17
N CYS A 211 6.83 -6.89 -11.04
CA CYS A 211 7.30 -7.93 -10.15
C CYS A 211 6.54 -9.22 -10.45
N ASN A 212 7.21 -10.21 -11.04
CA ASN A 212 6.58 -11.45 -11.50
C ASN A 212 7.38 -12.69 -11.05
N GLY A 213 6.80 -13.88 -11.23
CA GLY A 213 7.47 -15.16 -11.04
C GLY A 213 7.36 -15.70 -9.60
N LEU A 214 8.01 -16.84 -9.35
CA LEU A 214 7.94 -17.57 -8.07
C LEU A 214 9.16 -17.33 -7.16
N ASP A 215 10.14 -16.59 -7.69
CA ASP A 215 11.41 -16.37 -7.04
C ASP A 215 11.37 -15.12 -6.13
N MET A 216 12.23 -15.07 -5.12
CA MET A 216 12.22 -13.97 -4.13
C MET A 216 12.55 -12.60 -4.76
N THR A 217 11.64 -11.64 -4.57
CA THR A 217 11.69 -10.25 -5.06
C THR A 217 11.46 -9.26 -3.91
N SER A 218 12.16 -9.49 -2.81
CA SER A 218 12.01 -8.74 -1.56
C SER A 218 12.94 -7.52 -1.48
N GLU A 219 12.68 -6.61 -0.54
CA GLU A 219 13.61 -5.53 -0.15
C GLU A 219 13.79 -4.37 -1.14
N VAL A 220 12.83 -4.15 -2.04
CA VAL A 220 12.82 -2.97 -2.92
C VAL A 220 12.61 -1.68 -2.13
N THR A 221 13.45 -0.67 -2.34
CA THR A 221 13.44 0.57 -1.55
C THR A 221 13.49 1.80 -2.45
N PHE A 222 12.63 2.78 -2.18
CA PHE A 222 12.64 4.12 -2.77
C PHE A 222 12.85 5.14 -1.64
N THR A 223 13.85 6.01 -1.77
CA THR A 223 14.19 7.03 -0.77
C THR A 223 14.32 8.39 -1.45
N ASP A 224 13.52 9.36 -1.01
CA ASP A 224 13.46 10.73 -1.54
C ASP A 224 13.29 10.77 -3.07
N CYS A 225 12.54 9.81 -3.61
CA CYS A 225 12.27 9.69 -5.04
C CYS A 225 11.04 10.53 -5.44
N LYS A 226 10.96 10.85 -6.72
CA LYS A 226 9.75 11.41 -7.34
C LYS A 226 9.25 10.51 -8.46
N ILE A 227 7.94 10.34 -8.58
CA ILE A 227 7.29 9.60 -9.66
C ILE A 227 6.18 10.50 -10.22
N LYS A 228 6.15 10.68 -11.55
CA LYS A 228 5.19 11.61 -12.18
C LYS A 228 4.64 11.11 -13.51
N GLY A 229 3.38 11.46 -13.75
CA GLY A 229 2.70 11.27 -15.03
C GLY A 229 1.95 9.95 -15.07
N GLY A 230 2.00 9.21 -16.17
CA GLY A 230 1.26 7.95 -16.34
C GLY A 230 -0.22 8.18 -16.66
N ASP A 231 -0.70 7.55 -17.73
CA ASP A 231 -2.09 7.65 -18.15
C ASP A 231 -2.96 6.52 -17.58
N THR A 232 -4.21 6.43 -18.02
CA THR A 232 -5.18 5.43 -17.57
C THR A 232 -4.78 3.98 -17.86
N SER A 233 -3.81 3.75 -18.75
CA SER A 233 -3.26 2.42 -19.04
C SER A 233 -2.07 2.04 -18.16
N ALA A 234 -1.50 3.01 -17.42
CA ALA A 234 -0.33 2.78 -16.59
C ALA A 234 -0.65 1.90 -15.37
N VAL A 235 0.27 1.00 -15.04
CA VAL A 235 0.33 0.23 -13.80
C VAL A 235 1.77 0.34 -13.29
N TYR A 236 2.02 1.25 -12.35
CA TYR A 236 3.39 1.56 -11.91
C TYR A 236 4.07 0.38 -11.23
N PHE A 237 3.37 -0.28 -10.32
CA PHE A 237 3.85 -1.45 -9.60
C PHE A 237 2.87 -2.60 -9.82
N ASN A 238 3.22 -3.50 -10.74
CA ASN A 238 2.49 -4.76 -10.93
C ASN A 238 3.07 -5.80 -9.99
N LEU A 239 2.24 -6.31 -9.09
CA LEU A 239 2.63 -7.10 -7.94
C LEU A 239 2.10 -8.53 -8.09
N ALA A 240 2.80 -9.34 -8.89
CA ALA A 240 2.41 -10.69 -9.29
C ALA A 240 3.49 -11.73 -8.91
N ASN A 241 3.93 -11.65 -7.65
CA ASN A 241 4.90 -12.56 -7.05
C ASN A 241 4.55 -12.70 -5.57
N ASP A 242 4.43 -13.91 -5.02
CA ASP A 242 4.06 -14.13 -3.61
C ASP A 242 5.22 -14.01 -2.61
N GLN A 243 6.46 -13.88 -3.11
CA GLN A 243 7.69 -13.70 -2.34
C GLN A 243 8.21 -12.26 -2.33
N GLY A 244 7.48 -11.29 -2.91
CA GLY A 244 7.88 -9.88 -2.85
C GLY A 244 7.46 -9.23 -1.53
N VAL A 245 8.30 -9.37 -0.52
CA VAL A 245 8.07 -8.79 0.81
C VAL A 245 9.02 -7.62 1.07
N ASN A 246 8.70 -6.78 2.04
CA ASN A 246 9.57 -5.69 2.52
C ASN A 246 9.84 -4.56 1.50
N TRP A 247 8.83 -4.16 0.74
CA TRP A 247 8.91 -3.00 -0.14
C TRP A 247 8.74 -1.71 0.65
N ARG A 248 9.59 -0.72 0.41
CA ARG A 248 9.70 0.48 1.26
C ARG A 248 9.77 1.75 0.41
N PHE A 249 9.02 2.76 0.82
CA PHE A 249 9.04 4.11 0.26
C PHE A 249 9.27 5.10 1.39
N TYR A 250 10.30 5.92 1.30
CA TYR A 250 10.65 6.95 2.28
C TYR A 250 10.67 8.30 1.59
N GLY A 251 9.86 9.26 2.04
CA GLY A 251 9.85 10.62 1.50
C GLY A 251 9.57 10.68 0.00
N THR A 252 8.89 9.67 -0.55
CA THR A 252 8.64 9.60 -2.00
C THR A 252 7.40 10.40 -2.37
N ASP A 253 7.48 11.17 -3.46
CA ASP A 253 6.35 11.92 -4.01
C ASP A 253 5.85 11.28 -5.30
N ILE A 254 4.55 11.04 -5.40
CA ILE A 254 3.92 10.37 -6.54
C ILE A 254 2.74 11.20 -7.03
N GLU A 255 2.86 11.80 -8.21
CA GLU A 255 1.96 12.87 -8.66
C GLU A 255 1.45 12.69 -10.09
N GLY A 256 0.18 13.06 -10.31
CA GLY A 256 -0.38 13.30 -11.64
C GLY A 256 -0.69 12.04 -12.46
N PHE A 257 -0.84 10.88 -11.82
CA PHE A 257 -1.15 9.62 -12.50
C PHE A 257 -2.65 9.34 -12.59
N THR A 258 -3.12 8.90 -13.76
CA THR A 258 -4.53 8.49 -13.96
C THR A 258 -4.72 6.97 -14.09
N GLY A 259 -3.62 6.21 -14.03
CA GLY A 259 -3.61 4.74 -14.01
C GLY A 259 -3.65 4.17 -12.59
N VAL A 260 -2.97 3.04 -12.38
CA VAL A 260 -2.88 2.36 -11.08
C VAL A 260 -1.47 2.43 -10.52
N LEU A 261 -1.36 2.81 -9.24
CA LEU A 261 -0.08 2.86 -8.56
C LEU A 261 0.36 1.46 -8.10
N PHE A 262 -0.37 0.84 -7.18
CA PHE A 262 -0.09 -0.52 -6.69
C PHE A 262 -1.19 -1.49 -7.14
N ASP A 263 -0.86 -2.44 -8.01
CA ASP A 263 -1.80 -3.46 -8.51
C ASP A 263 -1.43 -4.86 -8.01
N PHE A 264 -2.14 -5.33 -7.00
CA PHE A 264 -1.95 -6.64 -6.36
C PHE A 264 -2.62 -7.75 -7.17
N ILE A 265 -1.80 -8.69 -7.63
CA ILE A 265 -2.21 -9.96 -8.23
C ILE A 265 -1.83 -11.13 -7.31
N GLU A 266 -0.67 -11.03 -6.64
CA GLU A 266 -0.19 -11.97 -5.63
C GLU A 266 0.36 -11.23 -4.40
N GLY A 267 0.76 -11.99 -3.38
CA GLY A 267 1.05 -11.50 -2.05
C GLY A 267 2.27 -10.60 -1.90
N GLN A 268 2.08 -9.40 -1.34
CA GLN A 268 3.17 -8.43 -1.12
C GLN A 268 2.95 -7.59 0.14
N THR A 269 4.06 -7.13 0.74
CA THR A 269 4.05 -6.17 1.85
C THR A 269 4.75 -4.87 1.47
N ILE A 270 4.02 -3.75 1.56
CA ILE A 270 4.50 -2.40 1.24
C ILE A 270 4.41 -1.49 2.47
N TYR A 271 5.49 -0.75 2.73
CA TYR A 271 5.53 0.30 3.74
C TYR A 271 5.86 1.63 3.09
N TYR A 272 5.06 2.65 3.37
CA TYR A 272 5.21 4.00 2.83
C TYR A 272 5.32 5.00 3.97
N TYR A 273 6.41 5.76 4.03
CA TYR A 273 6.74 6.68 5.11
C TYR A 273 6.92 8.08 4.54
N GLN A 274 6.05 9.02 4.96
CA GLN A 274 6.08 10.43 4.51
C GLN A 274 5.93 10.58 2.99
N GLY A 275 6.00 11.82 2.49
CA GLY A 275 5.81 12.15 1.07
C GLY A 275 4.35 12.41 0.70
N SER A 276 4.05 12.39 -0.59
CA SER A 276 2.71 12.71 -1.11
C SER A 276 2.26 11.77 -2.22
N ILE A 277 0.95 11.55 -2.30
CA ILE A 277 0.31 10.74 -3.35
C ILE A 277 -0.88 11.53 -3.91
N MET A 278 -0.75 11.96 -5.16
CA MET A 278 -1.69 12.86 -5.84
C MET A 278 -2.17 12.25 -7.15
N PRO A 279 -3.11 11.28 -7.13
CA PRO A 279 -3.69 10.73 -8.34
C PRO A 279 -4.46 11.80 -9.11
N GLY A 280 -4.33 11.76 -10.44
CA GLY A 280 -5.19 12.42 -11.41
C GLY A 280 -6.63 11.92 -11.38
N GLU A 281 -7.49 12.53 -12.19
CA GLU A 281 -8.88 12.07 -12.35
C GLU A 281 -8.92 10.62 -12.86
N GLY A 282 -9.59 9.76 -12.09
CA GLY A 282 -9.71 8.32 -12.38
C GLY A 282 -8.52 7.46 -11.94
N GLY A 283 -7.45 8.04 -11.39
CA GLY A 283 -6.29 7.28 -10.90
C GLY A 283 -6.61 6.46 -9.64
N THR A 284 -5.98 5.30 -9.48
CA THR A 284 -6.18 4.39 -8.35
C THR A 284 -4.88 4.13 -7.61
N VAL A 285 -4.85 4.40 -6.31
CA VAL A 285 -3.66 4.20 -5.47
C VAL A 285 -3.43 2.70 -5.22
N ILE A 286 -4.44 1.99 -4.73
CA ILE A 286 -4.36 0.56 -4.38
C ILE A 286 -5.43 -0.19 -5.15
N ARG A 287 -5.05 -1.19 -5.94
CA ARG A 287 -5.96 -2.11 -6.61
C ARG A 287 -5.65 -3.55 -6.23
N ILE A 288 -6.68 -4.30 -5.82
CA ILE A 288 -6.64 -5.77 -5.85
C ILE A 288 -7.34 -6.20 -7.13
N ASN A 289 -6.55 -6.74 -8.06
CA ASN A 289 -6.99 -7.09 -9.40
C ASN A 289 -8.05 -8.19 -9.38
N SER A 290 -8.97 -8.23 -10.34
CA SER A 290 -9.92 -9.35 -10.48
C SER A 290 -9.22 -10.69 -10.74
N ALA A 291 -8.04 -10.66 -11.36
CA ALA A 291 -7.21 -11.83 -11.61
C ALA A 291 -6.31 -12.22 -10.42
N ALA A 292 -6.40 -11.51 -9.28
CA ALA A 292 -5.61 -11.83 -8.12
C ALA A 292 -5.88 -13.27 -7.64
N ASN A 293 -4.85 -14.00 -7.19
CA ASN A 293 -4.99 -15.39 -6.77
C ASN A 293 -5.12 -15.50 -5.24
N PRO A 294 -6.31 -15.78 -4.67
CA PRO A 294 -6.51 -15.91 -3.23
C PRO A 294 -5.55 -16.88 -2.54
N ASP A 295 -5.12 -17.93 -3.25
CA ASP A 295 -4.29 -19.00 -2.69
C ASP A 295 -2.82 -18.58 -2.50
N THR A 296 -2.37 -17.51 -3.15
CA THR A 296 -1.02 -16.95 -2.97
C THR A 296 -0.96 -15.88 -1.88
N PHE A 297 -2.12 -15.51 -1.31
CA PHE A 297 -2.27 -14.60 -0.17
C PHE A 297 -2.42 -15.38 1.15
N GLY A 298 -1.37 -16.09 1.55
CA GLY A 298 -1.30 -16.82 2.82
C GLY A 298 -1.13 -15.92 4.05
N GLY A 299 -1.01 -16.53 5.24
CA GLY A 299 -0.97 -15.83 6.53
C GLY A 299 0.17 -14.81 6.72
N GLY A 300 1.20 -14.86 5.88
CA GLY A 300 2.29 -13.86 5.82
C GLY A 300 2.35 -13.05 4.51
N THR A 301 1.48 -13.36 3.54
CA THR A 301 1.55 -12.78 2.18
C THR A 301 0.23 -12.14 1.76
N GLN A 302 -0.78 -12.01 2.63
CA GLN A 302 -1.96 -11.19 2.35
C GLN A 302 -1.57 -9.79 1.81
N PRO A 303 -2.34 -9.17 0.89
CA PRO A 303 -2.03 -7.82 0.43
C PRO A 303 -1.98 -6.90 1.64
N HIS A 304 -0.78 -6.41 1.95
CA HIS A 304 -0.53 -5.61 3.12
C HIS A 304 0.17 -4.33 2.70
N ILE A 305 -0.49 -3.19 2.90
CA ILE A 305 0.13 -1.89 2.73
C ILE A 305 -0.10 -1.03 3.96
N SER A 306 0.97 -0.38 4.42
CA SER A 306 0.94 0.54 5.55
C SER A 306 1.51 1.89 5.13
N PHE A 307 0.70 2.93 5.25
CA PHE A 307 1.09 4.33 5.03
C PHE A 307 1.27 5.05 6.36
N TRP A 308 2.39 5.76 6.54
CA TRP A 308 2.78 6.46 7.76
C TRP A 308 3.14 7.91 7.47
N GLY A 309 2.18 8.81 7.67
CA GLY A 309 2.34 10.24 7.43
C GLY A 309 2.24 10.78 6.00
N PRO A 310 1.98 10.01 4.92
CA PRO A 310 1.85 10.63 3.61
C PRO A 310 0.59 11.50 3.53
N ARG A 311 0.67 12.52 2.66
CA ARG A 311 -0.47 13.35 2.28
C ARG A 311 -1.07 12.84 0.97
N PHE A 312 -2.36 12.52 1.01
CA PHE A 312 -3.15 12.23 -0.17
C PHE A 312 -3.82 13.51 -0.68
N GLU A 313 -3.80 13.72 -2.00
CA GLU A 313 -4.62 14.73 -2.67
C GLU A 313 -5.39 14.07 -3.81
N LEU A 314 -6.56 13.51 -3.48
CA LEU A 314 -7.35 12.75 -4.43
C LEU A 314 -8.14 13.71 -5.33
N LEU A 315 -7.79 13.77 -6.61
CA LEU A 315 -8.59 14.50 -7.59
C LEU A 315 -9.92 13.80 -7.86
N ASN A 316 -10.81 14.50 -8.56
CA ASN A 316 -12.17 14.01 -8.80
C ASN A 316 -12.16 12.63 -9.47
N GLY A 317 -12.95 11.69 -8.96
CA GLY A 317 -13.02 10.32 -9.50
C GLY A 317 -11.83 9.42 -9.17
N ALA A 318 -10.75 9.93 -8.57
CA ALA A 318 -9.65 9.11 -8.09
C ALA A 318 -10.09 8.17 -6.97
N LYS A 319 -9.38 7.04 -6.84
CA LYS A 319 -9.65 5.99 -5.87
C LYS A 319 -8.44 5.78 -4.99
N LEU A 320 -8.67 5.74 -3.68
CA LEU A 320 -7.67 5.28 -2.73
C LEU A 320 -7.55 3.76 -2.78
N ILE A 321 -8.68 3.06 -2.78
CA ILE A 321 -8.74 1.58 -2.77
C ILE A 321 -9.78 1.11 -3.78
N GLN A 322 -9.42 0.14 -4.61
CA GLN A 322 -10.34 -0.66 -5.41
C GLN A 322 -10.05 -2.16 -5.24
N VAL A 323 -11.04 -2.93 -4.80
CA VAL A 323 -10.92 -4.39 -4.68
C VAL A 323 -11.92 -5.05 -5.61
N PHE A 324 -11.42 -5.78 -6.61
CA PHE A 324 -12.27 -6.48 -7.58
C PHE A 324 -12.42 -7.98 -7.27
N ASN A 325 -11.45 -8.58 -6.58
CA ASN A 325 -11.52 -9.99 -6.17
C ASN A 325 -12.02 -10.12 -4.73
N LYS A 326 -13.23 -10.68 -4.56
CA LYS A 326 -13.91 -10.87 -3.27
C LYS A 326 -13.26 -11.91 -2.35
N SER A 327 -12.51 -12.87 -2.92
CA SER A 327 -11.97 -13.99 -2.15
C SER A 327 -10.64 -13.64 -1.47
N VAL A 328 -10.02 -12.53 -1.85
CA VAL A 328 -8.77 -12.03 -1.26
C VAL A 328 -9.05 -11.29 0.05
N ASN A 329 -8.45 -11.75 1.14
CA ASN A 329 -8.44 -11.02 2.41
C ASN A 329 -7.25 -10.06 2.45
N PHE A 330 -7.49 -8.78 2.71
CA PHE A 330 -6.44 -7.75 2.71
C PHE A 330 -6.36 -6.99 4.04
N VAL A 331 -5.20 -6.37 4.30
CA VAL A 331 -5.01 -5.49 5.47
C VAL A 331 -4.31 -4.21 5.04
N PHE A 332 -5.02 -3.09 5.09
CA PHE A 332 -4.49 -1.77 4.75
C PHE A 332 -4.48 -0.87 5.97
N LYS A 333 -3.34 -0.25 6.28
CA LYS A 333 -3.19 0.69 7.38
C LYS A 333 -2.77 2.07 6.86
N PHE A 334 -3.39 3.09 7.42
CA PHE A 334 -3.05 4.49 7.25
C PHE A 334 -2.85 5.07 8.64
N ASP A 335 -1.71 5.70 8.89
CA ASP A 335 -1.33 6.25 10.19
C ASP A 335 -0.86 7.69 10.02
N SER A 336 -1.50 8.62 10.72
CA SER A 336 -1.18 10.04 10.70
C SER A 336 -1.21 10.66 9.30
N CYS A 337 -2.07 10.14 8.41
CA CYS A 337 -2.20 10.57 7.02
C CYS A 337 -3.14 11.78 6.88
N GLY A 338 -2.84 12.67 5.93
CA GLY A 338 -3.80 13.64 5.43
C GLY A 338 -4.60 13.05 4.28
N MET A 339 -5.90 12.83 4.44
CA MET A 339 -6.69 12.04 3.47
C MET A 339 -7.20 12.84 2.25
N GLY A 340 -6.95 14.15 2.17
CA GLY A 340 -7.25 14.93 0.95
C GLY A 340 -8.74 15.11 0.63
N GLY A 341 -9.65 14.91 1.56
CA GLY A 341 -11.09 14.94 1.28
C GLY A 341 -11.63 16.23 0.65
N SER A 342 -10.97 17.37 0.91
CA SER A 342 -11.36 18.66 0.35
C SER A 342 -11.22 18.76 -1.18
N THR A 343 -10.43 17.89 -1.81
CA THR A 343 -10.24 17.90 -3.27
C THR A 343 -11.26 17.04 -4.02
N ILE A 344 -12.05 16.22 -3.31
CA ILE A 344 -13.09 15.36 -3.88
C ILE A 344 -14.36 16.19 -4.11
N LYS A 345 -14.86 16.29 -5.35
CA LYS A 345 -16.00 17.16 -5.70
C LYS A 345 -17.32 16.44 -6.02
N ASN A 346 -17.29 15.27 -6.66
CA ASN A 346 -18.51 14.68 -7.26
C ASN A 346 -19.21 13.62 -6.41
N GLY A 347 -18.82 13.45 -5.14
CA GLY A 347 -19.45 12.47 -4.26
C GLY A 347 -19.39 11.03 -4.79
N LEU A 348 -18.39 10.70 -5.61
CA LEU A 348 -18.07 9.33 -5.98
C LEU A 348 -17.33 8.64 -4.83
N PRO A 349 -17.51 7.33 -4.63
CA PRO A 349 -16.74 6.57 -3.66
C PRO A 349 -15.24 6.65 -3.95
N VAL A 350 -14.42 6.91 -2.92
CA VAL A 350 -12.95 6.85 -3.02
C VAL A 350 -12.40 5.49 -2.61
N ILE A 351 -13.22 4.70 -1.91
CA ILE A 351 -12.93 3.32 -1.54
C ILE A 351 -14.03 2.48 -2.15
N GLU A 352 -13.66 1.53 -3.00
CA GLU A 352 -14.56 0.55 -3.61
C GLU A 352 -14.04 -0.83 -3.25
N THR A 353 -14.88 -1.63 -2.60
CA THR A 353 -14.45 -2.91 -2.06
C THR A 353 -15.43 -4.02 -2.41
N LYS A 354 -14.87 -5.21 -2.64
CA LYS A 354 -15.60 -6.46 -2.74
C LYS A 354 -15.05 -7.43 -1.72
N GLY A 355 -15.91 -8.15 -1.01
CA GLY A 355 -15.50 -9.22 -0.12
C GLY A 355 -14.95 -8.78 1.25
N LYS A 356 -13.88 -9.42 1.70
CA LYS A 356 -13.38 -9.35 3.09
C LYS A 356 -12.03 -8.64 3.22
N GLY A 357 -11.80 -8.03 4.37
CA GLY A 357 -10.54 -7.35 4.67
C GLY A 357 -10.61 -6.47 5.89
N THR A 358 -9.50 -5.79 6.19
CA THR A 358 -9.43 -4.78 7.23
C THR A 358 -8.76 -3.51 6.69
N ILE A 359 -9.41 -2.37 6.90
CA ILE A 359 -8.84 -1.05 6.64
C ILE A 359 -8.72 -0.34 7.99
N ILE A 360 -7.54 0.16 8.33
CA ILE A 360 -7.27 0.86 9.58
C ILE A 360 -6.82 2.28 9.26
N PHE A 361 -7.50 3.26 9.85
CA PHE A 361 -7.16 4.66 9.81
C PHE A 361 -6.85 5.13 11.22
N ASP A 362 -5.58 5.37 11.51
CA ASP A 362 -5.10 5.82 12.81
C ASP A 362 -4.68 7.28 12.73
N THR A 363 -5.32 8.15 13.51
CA THR A 363 -4.96 9.58 13.59
C THR A 363 -4.97 10.29 12.23
N CYS A 364 -5.80 9.82 11.30
CA CYS A 364 -5.94 10.37 9.96
C CYS A 364 -6.98 11.50 9.91
N SER A 365 -6.75 12.50 9.08
CA SER A 365 -7.57 13.73 9.01
C SER A 365 -8.06 14.04 7.59
N ASN A 366 -8.85 15.11 7.43
CA ASN A 366 -9.38 15.58 6.14
C ASN A 366 -10.33 14.60 5.43
N TRP A 367 -11.38 14.16 6.14
CA TRP A 367 -12.39 13.21 5.66
C TRP A 367 -13.51 13.80 4.79
N TYR A 368 -13.45 15.08 4.44
CA TYR A 368 -14.51 15.72 3.66
C TYR A 368 -14.83 14.92 2.39
N ASN A 369 -16.11 14.71 2.09
CA ASN A 369 -16.59 13.99 0.90
C ASN A 369 -16.08 12.55 0.72
N TYR A 370 -15.46 11.94 1.74
CA TYR A 370 -15.10 10.52 1.71
C TYR A 370 -16.36 9.67 1.68
N LYS A 371 -16.44 8.77 0.70
CA LYS A 371 -17.49 7.77 0.57
C LYS A 371 -16.90 6.42 0.27
N ILE A 372 -17.56 5.41 0.79
CA ILE A 372 -17.18 4.01 0.60
C ILE A 372 -18.29 3.33 -0.21
N SER A 373 -17.90 2.50 -1.16
CA SER A 373 -18.78 1.57 -1.84
C SER A 373 -18.34 0.16 -1.50
N HIS A 374 -19.32 -0.66 -1.11
CA HIS A 374 -19.07 -2.04 -0.80
C HIS A 374 -20.08 -2.95 -1.49
N ASP A 375 -19.57 -3.92 -2.25
CA ASP A 375 -20.36 -4.93 -2.95
C ASP A 375 -20.09 -6.29 -2.28
N ILE A 376 -21.10 -6.73 -1.51
CA ILE A 376 -21.08 -7.93 -0.69
C ILE A 376 -21.45 -9.15 -1.54
N ASP A 377 -20.75 -10.25 -1.32
CA ASP A 377 -21.18 -11.58 -1.71
C ASP A 377 -21.91 -12.31 -0.56
N ASN A 378 -23.20 -12.62 -0.78
CA ASN A 378 -24.06 -13.32 0.18
C ASN A 378 -23.48 -14.69 0.62
N GLY A 379 -22.64 -15.34 -0.18
CA GLY A 379 -22.13 -16.69 0.07
C GLY A 379 -21.00 -16.79 1.10
N GLU A 380 -20.13 -15.78 1.19
CA GLU A 380 -18.84 -15.89 1.91
C GLU A 380 -18.61 -14.80 2.96
N ASP A 381 -19.18 -13.60 2.76
CA ASP A 381 -18.78 -12.41 3.53
C ASP A 381 -19.30 -12.39 4.97
N TYR A 382 -20.35 -13.17 5.28
CA TYR A 382 -20.94 -13.17 6.63
C TYR A 382 -20.01 -13.74 7.70
N LEU A 383 -19.03 -14.58 7.32
CA LEU A 383 -18.03 -15.14 8.23
C LEU A 383 -16.89 -14.17 8.52
N SER A 384 -16.62 -13.25 7.60
CA SER A 384 -15.50 -12.32 7.70
C SER A 384 -15.82 -11.00 6.99
N PRO A 385 -16.79 -10.21 7.50
CA PRO A 385 -17.18 -8.97 6.85
C PRO A 385 -16.01 -7.98 6.81
N LEU A 386 -16.01 -7.08 5.82
CA LEU A 386 -15.07 -5.96 5.76
C LEU A 386 -15.10 -5.16 7.08
N ARG A 387 -13.92 -4.93 7.66
CA ARG A 387 -13.74 -4.10 8.86
C ARG A 387 -13.06 -2.79 8.50
N ILE A 388 -13.63 -1.69 8.95
CA ILE A 388 -13.10 -0.34 8.76
C ILE A 388 -12.91 0.27 10.14
N ILE A 389 -11.66 0.36 10.58
CA ILE A 389 -11.29 0.77 11.93
C ILE A 389 -10.78 2.20 11.89
N PHE A 390 -11.40 3.10 12.63
CA PHE A 390 -10.91 4.45 12.87
C PHE A 390 -10.36 4.54 14.29
N ARG A 391 -9.13 5.01 14.44
CA ARG A 391 -8.48 5.23 15.73
C ARG A 391 -8.17 6.70 15.93
N ASN A 392 -8.47 7.21 17.12
CA ASN A 392 -8.21 8.58 17.58
C ASN A 392 -8.99 9.69 16.83
N ILE A 393 -9.13 9.59 15.50
CA ILE A 393 -9.88 10.52 14.65
C ILE A 393 -10.74 9.71 13.67
N ALA A 394 -11.99 10.13 13.48
CA ALA A 394 -12.94 9.49 12.56
C ALA A 394 -13.73 10.53 11.73
N PRO A 395 -14.26 10.14 10.55
CA PRO A 395 -15.29 10.91 9.85
C PRO A 395 -16.58 11.01 10.68
N THR A 396 -17.44 11.96 10.33
CA THR A 396 -18.78 12.04 10.92
C THR A 396 -19.65 10.87 10.47
N LEU A 397 -20.67 10.52 11.27
CA LEU A 397 -21.63 9.48 10.86
C LEU A 397 -22.38 9.84 9.59
N ASP A 398 -22.67 11.12 9.36
CA ASP A 398 -23.28 11.59 8.11
C ASP A 398 -22.40 11.30 6.89
N GLN A 399 -21.09 11.49 7.01
CA GLN A 399 -20.15 11.12 5.94
C GLN A 399 -20.18 9.60 5.69
N ILE A 400 -20.17 8.80 6.77
CA ILE A 400 -20.29 7.33 6.64
C ILE A 400 -21.63 6.94 6.00
N ASN A 401 -22.73 7.60 6.37
CA ASN A 401 -24.08 7.35 5.85
C ASN A 401 -24.24 7.66 4.36
N GLN A 402 -23.36 8.49 3.79
CA GLN A 402 -23.34 8.76 2.35
C GLN A 402 -22.66 7.63 1.55
N SER A 403 -22.05 6.66 2.23
CA SER A 403 -21.50 5.46 1.61
C SER A 403 -22.63 4.60 1.03
N VAL A 404 -22.29 3.77 0.04
CA VAL A 404 -23.24 2.88 -0.64
C VAL A 404 -22.86 1.42 -0.43
N CYS A 405 -23.86 0.56 -0.29
CA CYS A 405 -23.67 -0.89 -0.22
C CYS A 405 -24.83 -1.60 -0.93
N ASN A 406 -24.55 -2.70 -1.61
CA ASN A 406 -25.58 -3.52 -2.23
C ASN A 406 -26.46 -4.18 -1.14
N VAL A 407 -27.73 -4.47 -1.47
CA VAL A 407 -28.66 -5.10 -0.52
C VAL A 407 -28.37 -6.59 -0.45
N VAL A 408 -28.23 -7.11 0.77
CA VAL A 408 -27.97 -8.54 1.03
C VAL A 408 -29.01 -9.18 1.93
N GLY A 409 -29.21 -10.49 1.76
CA GLY A 409 -30.10 -11.28 2.59
C GLY A 409 -29.53 -11.52 3.99
N ASN A 410 -28.21 -11.74 4.09
CA ASN A 410 -27.51 -11.90 5.35
C ASN A 410 -26.86 -10.60 5.80
N ILE A 411 -27.45 -9.97 6.82
CA ILE A 411 -26.98 -8.68 7.35
C ILE A 411 -25.65 -8.74 8.09
N SER A 412 -25.22 -9.93 8.49
CA SER A 412 -23.91 -10.12 9.12
C SER A 412 -22.77 -9.84 8.13
N SER A 413 -23.05 -9.87 6.83
CA SER A 413 -22.10 -9.54 5.77
C SER A 413 -21.86 -8.03 5.58
N TYR A 414 -22.71 -7.15 6.13
CA TYR A 414 -22.49 -5.70 5.98
C TYR A 414 -21.17 -5.27 6.64
N PRO A 415 -20.43 -4.31 6.05
CA PRO A 415 -19.21 -3.78 6.63
C PRO A 415 -19.39 -3.30 8.07
N ILE A 416 -18.38 -3.56 8.89
CA ILE A 416 -18.31 -3.11 10.28
C ILE A 416 -17.38 -1.91 10.35
N TYR A 417 -17.93 -0.77 10.74
CA TYR A 417 -17.15 0.40 11.11
C TYR A 417 -16.84 0.33 12.60
N ILE A 418 -15.59 0.39 12.99
CA ILE A 418 -15.13 0.29 14.38
C ILE A 418 -14.45 1.61 14.73
N PHE A 419 -14.77 2.16 15.89
CA PHE A 419 -14.18 3.39 16.40
C PHE A 419 -13.42 3.04 17.67
N GLU A 420 -12.15 3.38 17.73
CA GLU A 420 -11.28 3.15 18.88
C GLU A 420 -10.68 4.50 19.31
N ASN A 421 -10.91 4.94 20.54
CA ASN A 421 -10.44 6.23 21.05
C ASN A 421 -10.92 7.47 20.24
N CYS A 422 -11.95 7.36 19.40
CA CYS A 422 -12.56 8.48 18.69
C CYS A 422 -13.62 9.15 19.59
N ASN A 423 -13.21 9.61 20.77
CA ASN A 423 -14.03 9.89 21.97
C ASN A 423 -14.60 8.64 22.66
N THR A 424 -14.96 7.60 21.91
CA THR A 424 -15.63 6.39 22.44
C THR A 424 -15.19 5.14 21.67
N ASN A 425 -15.14 3.99 22.35
CA ASN A 425 -14.96 2.70 21.69
C ASN A 425 -16.33 2.14 21.28
N SER A 426 -16.59 2.03 19.98
CA SER A 426 -17.90 1.61 19.47
C SER A 426 -17.81 0.98 18.08
N TRP A 427 -18.93 0.50 17.55
CA TRP A 427 -19.02 0.03 16.16
C TRP A 427 -20.34 0.42 15.52
N TYR A 428 -20.37 0.43 14.18
CA TYR A 428 -21.48 0.91 13.37
C TYR A 428 -21.65 0.11 12.08
N ARG A 429 -22.91 -0.11 11.66
CA ARG A 429 -23.28 -0.80 10.40
C ARG A 429 -24.41 0.00 9.70
N PRO A 430 -24.09 0.95 8.81
CA PRO A 430 -25.08 1.90 8.27
C PRO A 430 -26.22 1.27 7.47
N TRP A 431 -25.99 0.10 6.86
CA TRP A 431 -26.97 -0.58 6.00
C TRP A 431 -27.77 -1.68 6.71
N LYS A 432 -27.58 -1.86 8.01
CA LYS A 432 -28.40 -2.77 8.83
C LYS A 432 -29.80 -2.19 9.13
N LYS A 433 -30.34 -1.34 8.25
CA LYS A 433 -31.64 -0.66 8.43
C LYS A 433 -32.86 -1.55 8.20
N ALA A 434 -32.70 -2.74 7.59
CA ALA A 434 -33.84 -3.52 7.08
C ALA A 434 -33.93 -5.00 7.48
N ALA A 435 -33.09 -5.50 8.40
CA ALA A 435 -33.25 -6.87 8.91
C ALA A 435 -33.52 -6.88 10.41
N GLN A 436 -34.72 -7.21 10.86
CA GLN A 436 -35.82 -7.88 10.20
C GLN A 436 -36.94 -6.87 9.92
N ASN A 437 -37.74 -7.13 8.87
CA ASN A 437 -39.18 -7.05 9.06
C ASN A 437 -39.50 -7.94 10.27
N SER A 438 -39.34 -7.39 11.46
CA SER A 438 -40.09 -7.87 12.59
C SER A 438 -41.54 -7.96 12.09
N PRO A 439 -42.28 -9.04 12.38
CA PRO A 439 -43.71 -9.11 12.05
C PRO A 439 -44.51 -7.89 12.56
N TYR A 440 -43.90 -7.06 13.40
CA TYR A 440 -44.48 -5.87 14.01
C TYR A 440 -44.26 -4.57 13.20
N GLY A 441 -43.55 -4.58 12.06
CA GLY A 441 -43.48 -3.42 11.14
C GLY A 441 -42.57 -2.25 11.57
N TRP A 442 -41.52 -2.49 12.35
CA TRP A 442 -40.66 -1.43 12.90
C TRP A 442 -39.42 -1.20 12.04
N ASN A 443 -39.27 0.03 11.53
CA ASN A 443 -38.02 0.52 10.94
C ASN A 443 -37.03 0.89 12.06
N ILE A 444 -36.37 -0.10 12.66
CA ILE A 444 -35.34 0.16 13.67
C ILE A 444 -33.99 0.34 12.96
N SER A 445 -33.49 1.58 12.87
CA SER A 445 -32.09 1.83 12.54
C SER A 445 -31.23 1.32 13.69
N LYS A 446 -30.77 0.06 13.60
CA LYS A 446 -29.91 -0.58 14.61
C LYS A 446 -28.54 0.12 14.68
N HIS A 447 -28.43 1.17 15.48
CA HIS A 447 -27.15 1.62 16.06
C HIS A 447 -26.93 0.80 17.34
N ILE A 448 -26.30 -0.38 17.24
CA ILE A 448 -26.02 -1.21 18.41
C ILE A 448 -24.60 -0.89 18.87
N SER A 449 -24.44 -0.12 19.96
CA SER A 449 -23.20 -0.16 20.72
C SER A 449 -23.22 -1.39 21.63
N GLY A 450 -22.76 -2.52 21.12
CA GLY A 450 -22.66 -3.77 21.88
C GLY A 450 -21.27 -3.97 22.49
N VAL A 451 -21.20 -4.68 23.62
CA VAL A 451 -19.94 -5.12 24.27
C VAL A 451 -19.17 -6.14 23.39
N ASN A 452 -19.84 -6.74 22.39
CA ASN A 452 -19.27 -7.74 21.50
C ASN A 452 -19.68 -7.47 20.04
N ALA A 453 -18.73 -7.48 19.11
CA ALA A 453 -18.96 -7.13 17.70
C ALA A 453 -19.83 -8.15 16.94
N ASN A 454 -20.05 -9.33 17.53
CA ASN A 454 -20.74 -10.48 16.92
C ASN A 454 -22.12 -10.78 17.52
N SER A 455 -22.60 -10.03 18.53
CA SER A 455 -23.92 -10.29 19.14
C SER A 455 -24.87 -9.09 18.99
N ASP A 456 -26.08 -9.36 18.49
CA ASP A 456 -27.15 -8.39 18.22
C ASP A 456 -27.87 -7.86 19.48
N GLY A 457 -27.19 -7.90 20.63
CA GLY A 457 -27.67 -7.49 21.94
C GLY A 457 -26.84 -8.07 23.08
N VAL A 458 -27.11 -7.60 24.29
CA VAL A 458 -26.71 -8.28 25.54
C VAL A 458 -27.73 -9.39 25.77
N TYR A 459 -27.30 -10.66 25.66
CA TYR A 459 -28.13 -11.78 26.08
C TYR A 459 -28.17 -11.79 27.61
N LEU A 460 -29.39 -11.72 28.15
CA LEU A 460 -29.59 -11.81 29.58
C LEU A 460 -29.58 -13.28 30.01
N PRO A 461 -29.03 -13.60 31.20
CA PRO A 461 -29.10 -14.95 31.75
C PRO A 461 -30.57 -15.38 31.88
N SER A 462 -30.83 -16.68 31.72
CA SER A 462 -32.14 -17.26 32.03
C SER A 462 -32.44 -17.04 33.51
N VAL A 463 -33.39 -16.16 33.81
CA VAL A 463 -33.86 -15.88 35.17
C VAL A 463 -35.14 -16.65 35.45
N SER A 464 -35.33 -17.07 36.70
CA SER A 464 -36.57 -17.69 37.20
C SER A 464 -37.57 -16.60 37.58
N LEU A 465 -38.75 -16.60 36.95
CA LEU A 465 -39.56 -15.39 36.71
C LEU A 465 -40.77 -15.20 37.63
N GLN A 466 -40.65 -15.60 38.90
CA GLN A 466 -41.61 -15.15 39.94
C GLN A 466 -41.13 -13.90 40.69
N THR A 467 -39.94 -13.39 40.35
CA THR A 467 -39.31 -12.27 41.07
C THR A 467 -38.92 -11.17 40.10
N THR A 468 -38.91 -9.93 40.60
CA THR A 468 -38.41 -8.80 39.81
C THR A 468 -36.92 -9.00 39.55
N VAL A 469 -36.50 -8.88 38.30
CA VAL A 469 -35.12 -9.05 37.89
C VAL A 469 -34.45 -7.68 37.78
N LYS A 470 -33.26 -7.56 38.36
CA LYS A 470 -32.41 -6.37 38.26
C LYS A 470 -31.27 -6.61 37.29
N ILE A 471 -31.09 -5.71 36.34
CA ILE A 471 -30.03 -5.74 35.34
C ILE A 471 -29.24 -4.44 35.44
N ASN A 472 -27.93 -4.56 35.58
CA ASN A 472 -27.03 -3.43 35.47
C ASN A 472 -26.48 -3.41 34.04
N LEU A 473 -26.82 -2.37 33.28
CA LEU A 473 -26.32 -2.17 31.92
C LEU A 473 -25.32 -1.01 31.93
N ASN A 474 -24.05 -1.36 31.74
CA ASN A 474 -23.00 -0.36 31.59
C ASN A 474 -23.12 0.35 30.24
N ILE A 475 -23.02 1.68 30.26
CA ILE A 475 -23.05 2.50 29.05
C ILE A 475 -21.62 2.96 28.77
N PRO A 476 -21.13 2.90 27.52
CA PRO A 476 -19.90 3.59 27.15
C PRO A 476 -20.08 5.12 27.22
N ASP A 477 -18.99 5.86 27.45
CA ASP A 477 -18.98 7.32 27.26
C ASP A 477 -19.46 7.59 25.83
N GLN A 478 -20.54 8.36 25.63
CA GLN A 478 -21.08 8.67 24.30
C GLN A 478 -21.78 10.03 24.27
N TYR A 479 -21.64 10.72 23.14
CA TYR A 479 -22.33 11.98 22.86
C TYR A 479 -23.61 11.70 22.06
N ILE A 480 -24.70 11.42 22.73
CA ILE A 480 -25.93 10.90 22.12
C ILE A 480 -26.99 12.00 22.02
N THR A 481 -27.40 12.40 20.82
CA THR A 481 -28.43 13.45 20.68
C THR A 481 -29.85 12.96 20.99
N ALA A 482 -30.14 11.66 20.79
CA ALA A 482 -31.33 11.02 21.33
C ALA A 482 -31.10 9.56 21.74
N LYS A 483 -31.65 9.18 22.90
CA LYS A 483 -31.41 7.89 23.55
C LYS A 483 -32.68 7.07 23.63
N LYS A 484 -32.67 5.93 22.93
CA LYS A 484 -33.78 4.97 22.94
C LYS A 484 -33.28 3.64 23.50
N ILE A 485 -34.01 3.10 24.47
CA ILE A 485 -33.77 1.78 25.07
C ILE A 485 -34.87 0.88 24.54
N ILE A 486 -34.49 -0.08 23.70
CA ILE A 486 -35.42 -0.94 22.98
C ILE A 486 -35.36 -2.36 23.54
N PHE A 487 -36.51 -2.82 24.01
CA PHE A 487 -36.75 -4.18 24.43
C PHE A 487 -37.46 -4.93 23.30
N LYS A 488 -36.90 -6.06 22.90
CA LYS A 488 -37.44 -6.92 21.85
C LYS A 488 -37.43 -8.38 22.29
N LYS A 489 -38.31 -9.19 21.71
CA LYS A 489 -38.26 -10.65 21.81
C LYS A 489 -36.93 -11.14 21.23
N ALA A 490 -36.21 -12.00 21.94
CA ALA A 490 -35.03 -12.66 21.37
C ALA A 490 -35.52 -13.64 20.28
N ALA A 491 -35.22 -13.35 19.01
CA ALA A 491 -35.78 -14.07 17.87
C ALA A 491 -35.17 -15.48 17.66
N ASP A 492 -34.06 -15.82 18.32
CA ASP A 492 -33.19 -16.93 17.91
C ASP A 492 -33.35 -18.22 18.74
N ILE A 493 -34.33 -18.29 19.65
CA ILE A 493 -34.49 -19.42 20.56
C ILE A 493 -35.98 -19.72 20.68
N GLY A 494 -36.47 -20.83 20.11
CA GLY A 494 -37.73 -21.51 20.48
C GLY A 494 -39.11 -20.83 20.26
N GLU A 495 -40.16 -21.65 20.29
CA GLU A 495 -41.55 -21.20 20.43
C GLU A 495 -41.78 -20.74 21.88
N TYR A 496 -41.91 -19.42 22.09
CA TYR A 496 -42.23 -18.85 23.40
C TYR A 496 -43.59 -18.16 23.39
N TYR A 497 -44.34 -18.41 24.46
CA TYR A 497 -45.63 -17.81 24.79
C TYR A 497 -45.54 -16.28 24.93
N ASP A 498 -46.69 -15.63 24.82
CA ASP A 498 -46.85 -14.20 25.01
C ASP A 498 -46.56 -13.83 26.47
N GLN A 499 -45.65 -12.88 26.67
CA GLN A 499 -45.29 -12.40 28.00
C GLN A 499 -45.34 -10.87 28.03
N VAL A 500 -45.82 -10.34 29.15
CA VAL A 500 -45.80 -8.90 29.43
C VAL A 500 -44.98 -8.65 30.69
N HIS A 501 -44.03 -7.73 30.60
CA HIS A 501 -43.16 -7.31 31.68
C HIS A 501 -43.25 -5.81 31.86
N HIS A 502 -43.50 -5.36 33.09
CA HIS A 502 -43.35 -3.97 33.45
C HIS A 502 -41.86 -3.66 33.64
N ILE A 503 -41.35 -2.68 32.89
CA ILE A 503 -39.94 -2.31 32.88
C ILE A 503 -39.78 -0.95 33.52
N LYS A 504 -38.85 -0.84 34.47
CA LYS A 504 -38.39 0.45 35.01
C LYS A 504 -36.90 0.59 34.80
N ILE A 505 -36.47 1.78 34.36
CA ILE A 505 -35.08 2.08 34.08
C ILE A 505 -34.67 3.23 34.97
N TYR A 506 -33.67 2.99 35.79
CA TYR A 506 -33.07 3.99 36.66
C TYR A 506 -31.66 4.34 36.20
N ASP A 507 -31.17 5.45 36.72
CA ASP A 507 -29.75 5.75 36.75
C ASP A 507 -28.98 4.77 37.68
N LYS A 508 -27.65 4.86 37.69
CA LYS A 508 -26.77 3.98 38.48
C LYS A 508 -27.05 3.99 39.98
N THR A 509 -27.60 5.09 40.50
CA THR A 509 -27.86 5.26 41.93
C THR A 509 -29.23 4.72 42.33
N GLU A 510 -30.06 4.35 41.35
CA GLU A 510 -31.44 3.90 41.56
C GLU A 510 -32.33 4.97 42.18
N THR A 511 -31.92 6.24 42.05
CA THR A 511 -32.67 7.37 42.63
C THR A 511 -33.47 8.11 41.58
N ILE A 512 -33.07 8.07 40.31
CA ILE A 512 -33.73 8.77 39.22
C ILE A 512 -34.33 7.74 38.27
N LEU A 513 -35.66 7.69 38.21
CA LEU A 513 -36.38 6.94 37.18
C LEU A 513 -36.24 7.67 35.85
N LEU A 514 -35.58 7.03 34.90
CA LEU A 514 -35.30 7.57 33.57
C LEU A 514 -36.44 7.28 32.61
N ALA A 515 -36.97 6.06 32.63
CA ALA A 515 -38.11 5.66 31.82
C ALA A 515 -38.79 4.41 32.38
N GLU A 516 -40.06 4.21 32.05
CA GLU A 516 -40.79 2.98 32.36
C GLU A 516 -41.84 2.66 31.29
N GLY A 517 -42.23 1.39 31.21
CA GLY A 517 -43.30 0.94 30.32
C GLY A 517 -43.47 -0.57 30.30
N ASP A 518 -44.56 -1.03 29.68
CA ASP A 518 -44.87 -2.46 29.59
C ASP A 518 -44.32 -3.06 28.29
N PHE A 519 -43.35 -3.95 28.44
CA PHE A 519 -42.82 -4.76 27.35
C PHE A 519 -43.70 -5.98 27.12
N ASP A 520 -44.46 -5.92 26.03
CA ASP A 520 -45.18 -7.05 25.45
C ASP A 520 -44.27 -7.71 24.41
N THR A 521 -44.00 -9.01 24.56
CA THR A 521 -43.11 -9.75 23.64
C THR A 521 -43.56 -9.69 22.18
N ASN A 522 -44.85 -9.45 21.93
CA ASN A 522 -45.42 -9.30 20.59
C ASN A 522 -45.46 -7.87 20.08
N LYS A 523 -45.10 -6.87 20.88
CA LYS A 523 -45.11 -5.47 20.44
C LYS A 523 -43.75 -4.81 20.57
N GLY A 524 -42.86 -5.33 21.41
CA GLY A 524 -41.66 -4.63 21.81
C GLY A 524 -41.97 -3.48 22.78
N LEU A 525 -40.92 -2.82 23.26
CA LEU A 525 -41.02 -1.58 24.02
C LEU A 525 -39.87 -0.66 23.65
N ILE A 526 -40.17 0.62 23.41
CA ILE A 526 -39.17 1.68 23.22
C ILE A 526 -39.35 2.68 24.36
N LEU A 527 -38.27 2.90 25.11
CA LEU A 527 -38.20 3.88 26.17
C LEU A 527 -37.19 4.96 25.81
N ASN A 528 -37.52 6.23 26.06
CA ASN A 528 -36.60 7.35 25.81
C ASN A 528 -35.88 7.73 27.10
N ASP A 529 -34.55 7.87 27.09
CA ASP A 529 -33.80 8.42 28.23
C ASP A 529 -33.78 9.96 28.13
N PRO A 530 -34.42 10.69 29.08
CA PRO A 530 -34.55 12.14 29.04
C PRO A 530 -33.29 12.90 29.50
N ARG A 531 -32.24 12.21 29.98
CA ARG A 531 -31.01 12.88 30.42
C ARG A 531 -30.38 13.69 29.28
N PRO A 532 -29.51 14.68 29.58
CA PRO A 532 -28.77 15.43 28.57
C PRO A 532 -28.00 14.53 27.59
N PRO A 533 -27.63 15.07 26.41
CA PRO A 533 -27.06 14.27 25.33
C PRO A 533 -25.72 13.60 25.66
N MET A 534 -24.97 14.11 26.64
CA MET A 534 -23.73 13.46 27.07
C MET A 534 -24.03 12.41 28.15
N LEU A 535 -23.73 11.14 27.88
CA LEU A 535 -23.67 10.08 28.88
C LEU A 535 -22.23 9.69 29.12
N HIS A 536 -21.85 9.59 30.40
CA HIS A 536 -20.55 9.11 30.80
C HIS A 536 -20.56 7.59 31.06
N THR A 537 -19.39 6.95 31.03
CA THR A 537 -19.18 5.57 31.54
C THR A 537 -19.63 5.43 33.00
N ALA A 538 -19.65 6.55 33.71
CA ALA A 538 -20.18 6.62 35.05
C ALA A 538 -21.71 6.51 35.09
N ASP A 539 -22.46 6.62 33.99
CA ASP A 539 -23.92 6.75 33.94
C ASP A 539 -24.62 5.41 33.60
N ASN A 540 -24.40 4.35 34.39
CA ASN A 540 -25.04 3.05 34.16
C ASN A 540 -26.59 3.11 34.21
N TYR A 541 -27.25 2.20 33.48
CA TYR A 541 -28.68 1.93 33.66
C TYR A 541 -28.88 0.79 34.67
N VAL A 542 -29.83 0.97 35.58
CA VAL A 542 -30.36 -0.11 36.41
C VAL A 542 -31.78 -0.42 35.95
N ILE A 543 -31.95 -1.56 35.30
CA ILE A 543 -33.22 -1.97 34.69
C ILE A 543 -33.88 -3.01 35.59
N TYR A 544 -35.10 -2.72 36.02
CA TYR A 544 -35.97 -3.62 36.74
C TYR A 544 -37.02 -4.19 35.78
N LEU A 545 -37.14 -5.51 35.74
CA LEU A 545 -38.14 -6.24 34.96
C LEU A 545 -39.08 -6.95 35.92
N THR A 546 -40.36 -6.54 35.95
CA THR A 546 -41.39 -7.15 36.79
C THR A 546 -42.43 -7.84 35.89
N PRO A 547 -42.59 -9.17 35.96
CA PRO A 547 -43.58 -9.87 35.14
C PRO A 547 -45.01 -9.47 35.54
N THR A 548 -45.86 -9.16 34.54
CA THR A 548 -47.27 -8.81 34.74
C THR A 548 -48.24 -9.85 34.19
N ILE A 549 -47.93 -10.44 33.02
CA ILE A 549 -48.67 -11.59 32.45
C ILE A 549 -47.66 -12.61 31.95
N PHE A 550 -47.73 -13.85 32.42
CA PHE A 550 -46.68 -14.82 32.20
C PHE A 550 -47.19 -16.26 32.05
N TYR A 551 -46.72 -16.92 30.98
CA TYR A 551 -46.86 -18.35 30.73
C TYR A 551 -45.49 -18.90 30.28
N GLY A 552 -44.92 -19.88 31.01
CA GLY A 552 -43.63 -20.52 30.71
C GLY A 552 -42.63 -20.47 31.87
N ASP A 553 -41.37 -20.90 31.64
CA ASP A 553 -40.35 -21.02 32.70
C ASP A 553 -39.08 -20.19 32.43
N THR A 554 -38.98 -19.59 31.25
CA THR A 554 -37.77 -18.87 30.81
C THR A 554 -38.15 -17.66 29.95
N LEU A 555 -37.37 -16.59 30.11
CA LEU A 555 -37.48 -15.36 29.33
C LEU A 555 -36.11 -15.01 28.78
N LEU A 556 -36.09 -14.71 27.48
CA LEU A 556 -34.94 -14.14 26.79
C LEU A 556 -35.35 -12.77 26.23
N ILE A 557 -34.95 -11.70 26.91
CA ILE A 557 -35.11 -10.32 26.43
C ILE A 557 -33.84 -9.90 25.72
N GLY A 558 -33.98 -9.37 24.51
CA GLY A 558 -32.91 -8.60 23.87
C GLY A 558 -33.04 -7.12 24.22
N ILE A 559 -32.02 -6.55 24.87
CA ILE A 559 -31.94 -5.11 25.13
C ILE A 559 -31.00 -4.48 24.09
N ASN A 560 -31.48 -3.44 23.40
CA ASN A 560 -30.65 -2.63 22.50
C ASN A 560 -30.68 -1.19 22.98
N LEU A 561 -29.49 -0.61 23.16
CA LEU A 561 -29.35 0.82 23.29
C LEU A 561 -29.19 1.42 21.89
N ILE A 562 -30.06 2.34 21.52
CA ILE A 562 -29.96 3.10 20.28
C ILE A 562 -29.62 4.55 20.63
N SER A 563 -28.46 4.97 20.16
CA SER A 563 -28.04 6.37 20.12
C SER A 563 -28.31 6.92 18.72
N GLU A 564 -29.17 7.91 18.64
CA GLU A 564 -29.25 8.79 17.47
C GLU A 564 -28.27 9.96 17.71
N TYR A 565 -27.51 10.34 16.68
CA TYR A 565 -26.58 11.47 16.67
C TYR A 565 -27.14 12.57 15.78
#